data_AF-A0A8T3X3B8-F1
#
_entry.id   AF-A0A8T3X3B8-F1
#
_cell.length_a   1.000
_cell.length_b   1.000
_cell.length_c   1.000
_cell.angle_alpha   90.00
_cell.angle_beta   90.00
_cell.angle_gamma   90.00
#
_symmetry.space_group_name_H-M   'P 1'
#
loop_
_entity.id
_entity.type
_entity.pdbx_description
1 polymer ?
#
loop_
_entity_poly.entity_id
_entity_poly.type
_entity_poly.pdbx_seq_one_letter_code
_entity_poly.pdbx_strand_id
1 'polypeptide(L)' 'MEKIELKRKLYKRGSSFETTIPMPLLFAIEKKAKHYVIFSYDDQTNRWYIKFEKVEKESVEDTISQHV' A
#
# COMPACT_ATOMS: atom_id res chain seq x y z
N MET A 1 2.78 -25.93 2.19
CA MET A 1 1.89 -24.98 2.89
C MET A 1 0.78 -24.58 1.95
N GLU A 2 -0.44 -24.51 2.46
CA GLU A 2 -1.61 -24.04 1.71
C GLU A 2 -1.52 -22.52 1.47
N LYS A 3 -1.96 -22.06 0.30
CA LYS A 3 -1.94 -20.63 -0.06
C LYS A 3 -3.18 -19.95 0.54
N ILE A 4 -2.97 -18.89 1.31
CA ILE A 4 -4.07 -18.06 1.84
C ILE A 4 -4.37 -16.97 0.81
N GLU A 5 -5.64 -16.84 0.41
CA GLU A 5 -6.09 -15.84 -0.57
C GLU A 5 -7.20 -14.96 0.00
N LEU A 6 -7.11 -13.64 -0.23
CA LEU A 6 -8.14 -12.67 0.16
C LEU A 6 -8.61 -11.94 -1.09
N LYS A 7 -9.88 -12.11 -1.46
CA LYS A 7 -10.48 -11.44 -2.62
C LYS A 7 -11.21 -10.17 -2.21
N ARG A 8 -10.99 -9.07 -2.93
CA ARG A 8 -11.73 -7.80 -2.76
C ARG A 8 -12.24 -7.30 -4.11
N LYS A 9 -13.35 -6.56 -4.08
CA LYS A 9 -13.90 -5.88 -5.25
C LYS A 9 -13.07 -4.62 -5.52
N LEU A 10 -12.79 -4.34 -6.79
CA LEU A 10 -12.28 -3.05 -7.23
C LEU A 10 -13.46 -2.10 -7.46
N TYR A 11 -13.33 -0.89 -6.96
CA TYR A 11 -14.30 0.18 -7.12
C TYR A 11 -13.69 1.23 -8.05
N LYS A 12 -14.49 1.73 -9.00
CA LYS A 12 -14.07 2.80 -9.90
C LYS A 12 -14.10 4.13 -9.15
N ARG A 13 -13.03 4.91 -9.26
CA ARG A 13 -12.93 6.27 -8.71
C ARG A 13 -12.32 7.18 -9.77
N GLY A 14 -13.17 7.96 -10.44
CA GLY A 14 -12.77 8.77 -11.59
C GLY A 14 -12.20 7.90 -12.71
N SER A 15 -10.97 8.20 -13.13
CA SER A 15 -10.20 7.41 -14.11
C SER A 15 -9.41 6.24 -13.49
N SER A 16 -9.45 6.07 -12.17
CA SER A 16 -8.69 5.06 -11.43
C SER A 16 -9.58 4.01 -10.78
N PHE A 17 -8.94 3.06 -10.10
CA PHE A 17 -9.58 2.03 -9.29
C PHE A 17 -9.01 2.04 -7.87
N GLU A 18 -9.85 1.72 -6.90
CA GLU A 18 -9.45 1.56 -5.52
C GLU A 18 -10.09 0.32 -4.90
N THR A 19 -9.47 -0.19 -3.84
CA THR A 19 -10.06 -1.22 -2.98
C THR A 19 -9.60 -1.01 -1.55
N THR A 20 -10.39 -1.50 -0.60
CA THR A 20 -10.01 -1.50 0.80
C THR A 20 -8.95 -2.56 1.05
N ILE A 21 -7.83 -2.16 1.65
CA ILE A 21 -6.81 -3.11 2.12
C ILE A 21 -7.43 -3.99 3.22
N PRO A 22 -7.44 -5.33 3.08
CA PRO A 22 -7.96 -6.21 4.11
C PRO A 22 -7.26 -5.98 5.46
N MET A 23 -8.06 -5.77 6.51
CA MET A 23 -7.55 -5.55 7.86
C MET A 23 -6.52 -6.60 8.36
N PRO A 24 -6.65 -7.91 8.04
CA PRO A 24 -5.63 -8.89 8.45
C PRO A 24 -4.22 -8.58 7.92
N LEU A 25 -4.09 -7.95 6.74
CA LEU A 25 -2.79 -7.55 6.20
C LEU A 25 -2.14 -6.41 7.01
N LEU A 26 -2.96 -5.69 7.80
CA LEU A 26 -2.53 -4.55 8.61
C LEU A 26 -2.27 -4.94 10.08
N PHE A 27 -2.43 -6.21 10.46
CA PHE A 27 -2.19 -6.64 11.85
C PHE A 27 -0.72 -6.58 12.25
N ALA A 28 0.20 -6.68 11.28
CA ALA A 28 1.64 -6.65 11.51
C ALA A 28 2.24 -5.23 11.43
N ILE A 29 1.45 -4.19 11.10
CA ILE A 29 1.96 -2.81 10.97
C ILE A 29 1.61 -1.94 12.18
N GLU A 30 2.40 -0.89 12.41
CA GLU A 30 2.14 0.06 13.50
C GLU A 30 0.98 1.00 13.17
N LYS A 31 -0.22 0.72 13.69
CA LYS A 31 -1.47 1.42 13.29
C LYS A 31 -1.46 2.95 13.39
N LYS A 32 -0.60 3.54 14.22
CA LYS A 32 -0.52 5.00 14.41
C LYS A 32 0.50 5.68 13.50
N ALA A 33 1.38 4.94 12.84
CA ALA A 33 2.36 5.50 11.92
C ALA A 33 1.79 5.60 10.50
N LYS A 34 2.26 6.60 9.74
CA LYS A 34 2.01 6.68 8.31
C LYS A 34 2.80 5.57 7.61
N HIS A 35 2.18 4.95 6.60
CA HIS A 35 2.81 3.89 5.81
C HIS A 35 2.52 4.13 4.32
N TYR A 36 3.48 3.80 3.48
CA TYR A 36 3.26 3.60 2.05
C TYR A 36 2.83 2.16 1.77
N VAL A 37 2.02 1.99 0.72
CA VAL A 37 1.72 0.69 0.13
C VAL A 37 2.51 0.59 -1.18
N ILE A 38 3.45 -0.35 -1.24
CA ILE A 38 4.29 -0.57 -2.41
C ILE A 38 3.73 -1.73 -3.20
N PHE A 39 3.48 -1.50 -4.48
CA PHE A 39 3.12 -2.53 -5.45
C PHE A 39 4.35 -2.83 -6.30
N SER A 40 4.90 -4.04 -6.16
CA SER A 40 6.07 -4.48 -6.94
C SER A 40 5.67 -5.64 -7.85
N TYR A 41 5.98 -5.52 -9.13
CA TYR A 41 5.79 -6.57 -10.11
C TYR A 41 7.08 -7.37 -10.28
N ASP A 42 6.97 -8.69 -10.20
CA ASP A 42 8.02 -9.64 -10.53
C ASP A 42 7.68 -10.27 -11.89
N ASP A 43 8.49 -9.95 -12.88
CA ASP A 43 8.32 -10.42 -14.25
C ASP A 43 8.71 -11.88 -14.44
N GLN A 44 9.59 -12.41 -13.58
CA GLN A 44 10.02 -13.81 -13.63
C GLN A 44 8.89 -14.75 -13.22
N THR A 45 8.10 -14.34 -12.23
CA THR A 45 6.97 -15.14 -11.74
C THR A 45 5.61 -14.66 -12.24
N ASN A 46 5.57 -13.53 -12.97
CA ASN A 46 4.37 -12.84 -13.42
C ASN A 46 3.39 -12.57 -12.27
N ARG A 47 3.90 -12.00 -11.18
CA ARG A 47 3.15 -11.78 -9.93
C ARG A 47 3.34 -10.35 -9.42
N TRP A 48 2.24 -9.80 -8.92
CA TRP A 48 2.26 -8.61 -8.10
C TRP A 48 2.40 -8.97 -6.62
N TYR A 49 3.29 -8.25 -5.95
CA TYR A 49 3.47 -8.28 -4.51
C TYR A 49 3.10 -6.93 -3.92
N ILE A 50 2.54 -6.97 -2.71
CA ILE A 50 2.20 -5.78 -1.93
C ILE A 50 3.06 -5.78 -0.68
N LYS A 51 3.68 -4.65 -0.37
CA LYS A 51 4.45 -4.41 0.85
C LYS A 51 3.97 -3.15 1.54
N PHE A 52 4.13 -3.09 2.85
CA PHE A 52 3.88 -1.88 3.65
C PHE A 52 5.23 -1.37 4.14
N GLU A 53 5.52 -0.11 3.84
CA GLU A 53 6.75 0.56 4.31
C GLU A 53 6.36 1.68 5.26
N LYS A 54 6.96 1.71 6.45
CA LYS A 54 6.72 2.77 7.42
C LYS A 54 7.37 4.05 6.94
N VAL A 55 6.64 5.16 7.00
CA VAL A 55 7.22 6.48 6.76
C VAL A 55 8.01 6.86 8.01
N GLU A 56 9.34 6.81 7.91
CA GLU A 56 10.20 7.44 8.90
C GLU A 56 10.00 8.96 8.78
N LYS A 57 9.87 9.66 9.92
CA LYS A 57 9.54 11.10 9.95
C LYS A 57 10.43 11.86 8.96
N GLU A 58 9.77 12.59 8.05
CA GLU A 58 10.41 13.44 7.04
C GLU A 58 11.46 14.37 7.67
N SER A 59 12.67 14.31 7.13
CA SER A 59 13.62 15.41 7.16
C SER A 59 13.09 16.56 6.29
N VAL A 60 12.52 17.60 6.91
CA VAL A 60 12.32 19.03 6.51
C VAL A 60 11.88 19.41 5.07
N GLU A 61 12.16 18.65 4.01
CA GLU A 61 11.98 19.05 2.60
C GLU A 61 10.53 18.98 2.09
N ASP A 62 9.66 18.14 2.66
CA ASP A 62 8.26 17.99 2.22
C ASP A 62 7.33 19.16 2.62
N THR A 63 7.85 20.15 3.36
CA THR A 63 7.06 21.34 3.75
C THR A 63 6.89 22.35 2.59
N ILE A 64 7.74 22.30 1.56
CA ILE A 64 7.79 23.35 0.53
C ILE A 64 6.74 23.14 -0.58
N SER A 65 6.30 21.91 -0.86
CA SER A 65 5.37 21.63 -1.97
C SER A 65 3.88 21.80 -1.65
N GLN A 66 3.49 22.23 -0.44
CA GLN A 66 2.09 22.53 -0.10
C GLN A 66 1.69 24.00 -0.26
N HIS A 67 2.58 24.87 -0.76
CA HIS A 67 2.29 26.27 -1.07
C HIS A 67 2.69 26.65 -2.51
N VAL A 68 2.09 25.98 -3.50
CA VAL A 68 1.95 26.50 -4.87
C VAL A 68 0.53 26.24 -5.36
#